data_AF-A0A8J6NHF7-F1
#
_entry.id   AF-A0A8J6NHF7-F1
#
_cell.length_a   1.000
_cell.length_b   1.000
_cell.length_c   1.000
_cell.angle_alpha   90.00
_cell.angle_beta   90.00
_cell.angle_gamma   90.00
#
_symmetry.space_group_name_H-M   'P 1'
#
loop_
_entity.id
_entity.type
_entity.pdbx_description
1 polymer ?
#
loop_
_entity_poly.entity_id
_entity_poly.type
_entity_poly.pdbx_seq_one_letter_code
_entity_poly.pdbx_strand_id
1 'polypeptide(L)'
;MDLYTEMTAPKIIRPESATTKPTTAWAEVDQDGRLILPPDVVANYGLQPGAKVRLDEGENFVRMHRPVTHLTKVYIEPTVACNLDCITCFRNGWEQPMGRMTEETFAGIMDGLKKLDPIPSVYFGGIGEPLFHPKTIDWIAEAKSLGVKVELITNGTILTEKISQRLIDAGLDVLWISIDGAEPETYADVRMGAELPNILKNLKRFARMRPPHHYPKPEIGIAFVAMKRNIADLPKVIKLGKSVKAKYFSVSNLQPATADMQDDRLYTQTMHNIAYMQAPNLPRLSLPKMDFNESTREALFETFNSQLNISFAGNNWGGANDVCNFVESGTMTIAWTGDVSPCWPLMHTHTSYLHGKARVAKKHVIGNVAERSLSDLWLDTDYVAYRERLHNFAFAPCTFCGGCDLSETNEEDCIGNTTFPVCGGCLWAQGIIQCP
;
A
#
# COMPACT_ATOMS: atom_id res chain seq x y z
N MET A 1 -53.09 -9.66 14.36
CA MET A 1 -52.00 -10.54 14.77
C MET A 1 -51.68 -11.36 13.53
N ASP A 2 -50.68 -10.91 12.78
CA ASP A 2 -49.80 -11.74 11.95
C ASP A 2 -48.71 -10.82 11.39
N LEU A 3 -47.55 -10.94 12.03
CA LEU A 3 -46.30 -10.29 11.76
C LEU A 3 -45.54 -11.15 10.75
N TYR A 4 -45.37 -10.68 9.52
CA TYR A 4 -44.33 -11.16 8.63
C TYR A 4 -43.46 -9.98 8.23
N THR A 5 -42.40 -9.79 9.01
CA THR A 5 -41.29 -8.89 8.75
C THR A 5 -40.48 -9.46 7.59
N GLU A 6 -40.45 -8.75 6.46
CA GLU A 6 -39.53 -9.04 5.35
C GLU A 6 -38.08 -8.82 5.82
N MET A 7 -37.36 -9.92 6.03
CA MET A 7 -35.90 -9.90 6.21
C MET A 7 -35.25 -9.65 4.85
N THR A 8 -34.77 -8.43 4.62
CA THR A 8 -33.93 -8.08 3.48
C THR A 8 -32.58 -8.78 3.58
N ALA A 9 -32.31 -9.69 2.64
CA ALA A 9 -31.02 -10.35 2.50
C ALA A 9 -29.91 -9.34 2.10
N PRO A 10 -28.66 -9.50 2.55
CA PRO A 10 -27.55 -8.61 2.19
C PRO A 10 -27.26 -8.70 0.69
N LYS A 11 -27.22 -7.53 0.02
CA LYS A 11 -26.87 -7.40 -1.40
C LYS A 11 -25.43 -7.86 -1.62
N ILE A 12 -25.29 -8.99 -2.31
CA ILE A 12 -24.02 -9.47 -2.87
C ILE A 12 -23.58 -8.50 -3.97
N ILE A 13 -22.48 -7.78 -3.74
CA ILE A 13 -21.82 -6.96 -4.75
C ILE A 13 -21.27 -7.91 -5.84
N ARG A 14 -21.84 -7.83 -7.05
CA ARG A 14 -21.35 -8.56 -8.23
C ARG A 14 -20.11 -7.85 -8.78
N PRO A 15 -19.06 -8.56 -9.23
CA PRO A 15 -18.08 -7.96 -10.13
C PRO A 15 -18.70 -7.89 -11.53
N GLU A 16 -18.84 -6.67 -12.05
CA GLU A 16 -19.37 -6.40 -13.39
C GLU A 16 -18.47 -6.93 -14.52
N SER A 17 -19.15 -7.20 -15.62
CA SER A 17 -18.71 -7.82 -16.86
C SER A 17 -17.54 -7.15 -17.56
N ALA A 18 -16.74 -7.97 -18.23
CA ALA A 18 -15.74 -7.59 -19.21
C ALA A 18 -16.34 -6.75 -20.36
N THR A 19 -16.32 -5.42 -20.21
CA THR A 19 -16.39 -4.47 -21.32
C THR A 19 -15.24 -3.47 -21.17
N THR A 20 -14.55 -3.19 -22.27
CA THR A 20 -13.27 -2.44 -22.33
C THR A 20 -13.41 -0.92 -22.23
N LYS A 21 -14.56 -0.43 -21.77
CA LYS A 21 -14.75 0.97 -21.36
C LYS A 21 -15.33 0.98 -19.95
N PRO A 22 -14.57 1.39 -18.93
CA PRO A 22 -15.08 1.47 -17.57
C PRO A 22 -15.88 2.77 -17.45
N THR A 23 -17.01 2.90 -18.16
CA THR A 23 -18.03 3.85 -17.70
C THR A 23 -18.73 3.16 -16.55
N THR A 24 -18.23 3.40 -15.34
CA THR A 24 -18.75 2.78 -14.11
C THR A 24 -20.03 3.45 -13.62
N ALA A 25 -20.26 4.72 -13.99
CA ALA A 25 -21.45 5.49 -13.61
C ALA A 25 -21.64 6.73 -14.51
N TRP A 26 -22.87 7.25 -14.58
CA TRP A 26 -23.18 8.54 -15.22
C TRP A 26 -23.64 9.53 -14.17
N ALA A 27 -23.17 10.78 -14.26
CA ALA A 27 -23.66 11.89 -13.44
C ALA A 27 -24.46 12.85 -14.32
N GLU A 28 -25.46 13.51 -13.74
CA GLU A 28 -26.32 14.47 -14.43
C GLU A 28 -26.11 15.87 -13.85
N VAL A 29 -26.31 16.91 -14.66
CA VAL A 29 -26.34 18.29 -14.16
C VAL A 29 -27.80 18.68 -14.01
N ASP A 30 -28.19 19.06 -12.80
CA ASP A 30 -29.56 19.49 -12.50
C ASP A 30 -29.86 20.91 -13.06
N GLN A 31 -31.10 21.38 -12.88
CA GLN A 31 -31.55 22.69 -13.36
C GLN A 31 -30.84 23.86 -12.67
N ASP A 32 -30.24 23.64 -11.50
CA ASP A 32 -29.48 24.63 -10.75
C ASP A 32 -27.97 24.58 -11.12
N GLY A 33 -27.58 23.75 -12.08
CA GLY A 33 -26.19 23.57 -12.51
C GLY A 33 -25.35 22.69 -11.57
N ARG A 34 -25.97 21.91 -10.68
CA ARG A 34 -25.26 21.01 -9.75
C ARG A 34 -25.03 19.64 -10.38
N LEU A 35 -23.84 19.08 -10.18
CA LEU A 35 -23.51 17.72 -10.58
C LEU A 35 -24.12 16.71 -9.59
N ILE A 36 -25.06 15.90 -10.06
CA ILE A 36 -25.75 14.85 -9.33
C ILE A 36 -25.05 13.52 -9.58
N LEU A 37 -24.39 13.01 -8.54
CA LEU A 37 -23.71 11.73 -8.57
C LEU A 37 -24.67 10.59 -8.20
N PRO A 38 -24.53 9.40 -8.83
CA PRO A 38 -25.29 8.23 -8.44
C PRO A 38 -25.09 7.84 -6.96
N PRO A 39 -26.12 7.31 -6.27
CA PRO A 39 -26.03 6.98 -4.85
C PRO A 39 -24.91 6.02 -4.47
N ASP A 40 -24.58 5.07 -5.36
CA ASP A 40 -23.48 4.13 -5.18
C ASP A 40 -22.11 4.83 -5.25
N VAL A 41 -21.93 5.81 -6.15
CA VAL A 41 -20.70 6.63 -6.20
C VAL A 41 -20.59 7.46 -4.92
N VAL A 42 -21.69 8.08 -4.48
CA VAL A 42 -21.74 8.85 -3.22
C VAL A 42 -21.32 7.97 -2.04
N ALA A 43 -21.88 6.77 -1.90
CA ALA A 43 -21.54 5.84 -0.83
C ALA A 43 -20.09 5.34 -0.91
N ASN A 44 -19.63 4.92 -2.09
CA ASN A 44 -18.28 4.35 -2.30
C ASN A 44 -17.14 5.36 -2.07
N TYR A 45 -17.43 6.65 -2.26
CA TYR A 45 -16.48 7.75 -2.03
C TYR A 45 -16.71 8.46 -0.70
N GLY A 46 -17.69 8.03 0.11
CA GLY A 46 -18.01 8.64 1.40
C GLY A 46 -18.38 10.12 1.29
N LEU A 47 -19.08 10.48 0.21
CA LEU A 47 -19.49 11.86 -0.04
C LEU A 47 -20.69 12.20 0.85
N GLN A 48 -20.49 13.19 1.73
CA GLN A 48 -21.52 13.72 2.61
C GLN A 48 -21.83 15.18 2.23
N PRO A 49 -23.06 15.69 2.50
CA PRO A 49 -23.36 17.10 2.31
C PRO A 49 -22.34 18.00 3.01
N GLY A 50 -21.74 18.94 2.26
CA GLY A 50 -20.71 19.84 2.77
C GLY A 50 -19.28 19.29 2.76
N ALA A 51 -19.07 18.04 2.31
CA ALA A 51 -17.73 17.50 2.15
C ALA A 51 -16.91 18.30 1.14
N LYS A 52 -15.66 18.61 1.49
CA LYS A 52 -14.68 19.20 0.57
C LYS A 52 -14.01 18.09 -0.24
N VAL A 53 -13.92 18.31 -1.54
CA VAL A 53 -13.33 17.35 -2.48
C VAL A 53 -12.29 18.05 -3.33
N ARG A 54 -11.10 17.45 -3.46
CA ARG A 54 -10.08 17.91 -4.41
C ARG A 54 -10.49 17.54 -5.83
N LEU A 55 -10.34 18.49 -6.75
CA LEU A 55 -10.54 18.30 -8.18
C LEU A 55 -9.21 18.57 -8.91
N ASP A 56 -8.82 17.67 -9.80
CA ASP A 56 -7.74 17.95 -10.76
C ASP A 56 -8.36 18.17 -12.14
N GLU A 57 -7.92 19.22 -12.82
CA GLU A 57 -8.31 19.52 -14.19
C GLU A 57 -7.29 18.94 -15.18
N GLY A 58 -7.76 18.07 -16.07
CA GLY A 58 -7.03 17.63 -17.25
C GLY A 58 -7.56 18.31 -18.52
N GLU A 59 -6.90 18.08 -19.66
CA GLU A 59 -7.29 18.73 -20.94
C GLU A 59 -8.75 18.49 -21.34
N ASN A 60 -9.30 17.31 -21.02
CA ASN A 60 -10.66 16.90 -21.39
C ASN A 60 -11.42 16.20 -20.24
N PHE A 61 -10.97 16.35 -19.00
CA PHE A 61 -11.60 15.69 -17.86
C PHE A 61 -11.42 16.49 -16.57
N VAL A 62 -12.34 16.28 -15.63
CA VAL A 62 -12.15 16.65 -14.22
C VAL A 62 -12.04 15.35 -13.44
N ARG A 63 -10.94 15.20 -12.69
CA ARG A 63 -10.75 14.06 -11.79
C ARG A 63 -11.18 14.47 -10.39
N MET A 64 -12.21 13.80 -9.88
CA MET A 64 -12.67 13.97 -8.52
C MET A 64 -11.97 12.97 -7.60
N HIS A 65 -11.41 13.46 -6.50
CA HIS A 65 -10.78 12.64 -5.47
C HIS A 65 -11.76 12.32 -4.34
N ARG A 66 -11.36 11.44 -3.44
CA ARG A 66 -12.10 11.18 -2.21
C ARG A 66 -11.91 12.34 -1.23
N PRO A 67 -12.91 12.71 -0.40
CA PRO A 67 -12.69 13.63 0.71
C PRO A 67 -11.60 13.12 1.64
N VAL A 68 -10.72 14.01 2.09
CA VAL A 68 -9.65 13.67 3.04
C VAL A 68 -10.18 13.09 4.37
N THR A 69 -11.43 13.41 4.70
CA THR A 69 -12.16 12.95 5.88
C THR A 69 -12.72 11.54 5.74
N HIS A 70 -12.66 10.91 4.56
CA HIS A 70 -13.19 9.56 4.36
C HIS A 70 -12.09 8.48 4.51
N LEU A 71 -12.17 7.72 5.61
CA LEU A 71 -11.27 6.58 5.91
C LEU A 71 -11.72 5.33 5.16
N THR A 72 -10.81 4.65 4.46
CA THR A 72 -11.16 3.46 3.67
C THR A 72 -10.35 2.21 3.99
N LYS A 73 -9.19 2.36 4.63
CA LYS A 73 -8.35 1.23 5.01
C LYS A 73 -7.66 1.49 6.34
N VAL A 74 -7.75 0.53 7.25
CA VAL A 74 -7.01 0.50 8.51
C VAL A 74 -5.98 -0.62 8.44
N TYR A 75 -4.72 -0.25 8.57
CA TYR A 75 -3.60 -1.16 8.72
C TYR A 75 -3.37 -1.43 10.20
N ILE A 76 -3.29 -2.70 10.58
CA ILE A 76 -3.09 -3.14 11.95
C ILE A 76 -1.79 -3.94 12.00
N GLU A 77 -0.90 -3.58 12.92
CA GLU A 77 0.31 -4.35 13.24
C GLU A 77 0.09 -5.20 14.49
N PRO A 78 -0.13 -6.53 14.38
CA PRO A 78 -0.37 -7.37 15.54
C PRO A 78 0.85 -7.53 16.43
N THR A 79 2.04 -7.50 15.83
CA THR A 79 3.31 -7.72 16.51
C THR A 79 4.47 -7.28 15.63
N VAL A 80 5.58 -6.95 16.29
CA VAL A 80 6.88 -6.70 15.65
C VAL A 80 7.77 -7.94 15.65
N ALA A 81 7.29 -9.03 16.24
CA ALA A 81 7.98 -10.30 16.26
C ALA A 81 7.88 -11.02 14.92
N CYS A 82 9.00 -11.58 14.48
CA CYS A 82 9.12 -12.31 13.23
C CYS A 82 10.03 -13.51 13.44
N ASN A 83 9.75 -14.60 12.72
CA ASN A 83 10.57 -15.80 12.70
C ASN A 83 11.68 -15.76 11.63
N LEU A 84 11.92 -14.60 11.01
CA LEU A 84 12.96 -14.35 10.00
C LEU A 84 13.67 -13.03 10.30
N ASP A 85 14.94 -12.93 9.89
CA ASP A 85 15.76 -11.71 9.98
C ASP A 85 16.28 -11.35 8.58
N CYS A 86 15.38 -10.89 7.71
CA CYS A 86 15.69 -10.58 6.32
C CYS A 86 16.62 -9.37 6.21
N ILE A 87 17.55 -9.35 5.24
CA ILE A 87 18.49 -8.21 5.08
C ILE A 87 17.73 -6.93 4.71
N THR A 88 16.61 -7.05 3.99
CA THR A 88 15.76 -5.94 3.56
C THR A 88 14.84 -5.41 4.65
N CYS A 89 14.81 -6.04 5.82
CA CYS A 89 13.88 -5.67 6.87
C CYS A 89 14.28 -4.35 7.53
N PHE A 90 13.29 -3.48 7.75
CA PHE A 90 13.45 -2.25 8.52
C PHE A 90 13.97 -2.48 9.94
N ARG A 91 13.80 -3.69 10.50
CA ARG A 91 14.37 -4.11 11.80
C ARG A 91 15.89 -3.93 11.89
N ASN A 92 16.61 -3.96 10.77
CA ASN A 92 18.07 -3.76 10.76
C ASN A 92 18.50 -2.32 11.09
N GLY A 93 17.60 -1.34 10.98
CA GLY A 93 17.86 0.07 11.28
C GLY A 93 16.93 0.64 12.35
N TRP A 94 16.33 -0.22 13.18
CA TRP A 94 15.22 0.14 14.08
C TRP A 94 15.59 -0.04 15.55
N GLU A 95 15.26 0.95 16.37
CA GLU A 95 15.38 0.94 17.83
C GLU A 95 14.00 0.91 18.50
N GLN A 96 13.40 -0.28 18.76
CA GLN A 96 12.24 -0.42 19.66
C GLN A 96 12.15 -1.79 20.33
N PRO A 97 11.47 -1.88 21.49
CA PRO A 97 11.24 -3.14 22.17
C PRO A 97 10.33 -4.07 21.35
N MET A 98 10.59 -5.36 21.46
CA MET A 98 9.73 -6.39 20.91
C MET A 98 8.38 -6.41 21.64
N GLY A 99 7.30 -6.53 20.88
CA GLY A 99 5.95 -6.42 21.43
C GLY A 99 4.86 -7.09 20.61
N ARG A 100 3.71 -7.25 21.25
CA ARG A 100 2.49 -7.90 20.75
C ARG A 100 1.30 -7.07 21.20
N MET A 101 0.35 -6.86 20.29
CA MET A 101 -0.90 -6.18 20.57
C MET A 101 -1.70 -6.93 21.63
N THR A 102 -2.31 -6.20 22.57
CA THR A 102 -3.16 -6.81 23.59
C THR A 102 -4.58 -7.03 23.04
N GLU A 103 -5.34 -7.93 23.67
CA GLU A 103 -6.76 -8.12 23.32
C GLU A 103 -7.58 -6.86 23.58
N GLU A 104 -7.25 -6.10 24.62
CA GLU A 104 -7.91 -4.82 24.95
C GLU A 104 -7.67 -3.76 23.88
N THR A 105 -6.43 -3.61 23.39
CA THR A 105 -6.12 -2.70 22.28
C THR A 105 -6.90 -3.10 21.03
N PHE A 106 -6.93 -4.38 20.67
CA PHE A 106 -7.68 -4.83 19.49
C PHE A 106 -9.19 -4.62 19.64
N ALA A 107 -9.76 -4.86 20.82
CA ALA A 107 -11.17 -4.58 21.09
C ALA A 107 -11.50 -3.10 20.89
N GLY A 108 -10.63 -2.18 21.33
CA GLY A 108 -10.76 -0.74 21.08
C GLY A 108 -10.77 -0.39 19.58
N ILE A 109 -9.92 -1.05 18.78
CA ILE A 109 -9.91 -0.90 17.32
C ILE A 109 -11.26 -1.36 16.74
N MET A 110 -11.74 -2.55 17.13
CA MET A 110 -13.00 -3.12 16.65
C MET A 110 -14.22 -2.25 16.98
N ASP A 111 -14.26 -1.68 18.18
CA ASP A 111 -15.33 -0.76 18.57
C ASP A 111 -15.26 0.58 17.83
N GLY A 112 -14.05 1.04 17.48
CA GLY A 112 -13.86 2.17 16.59
C GLY A 112 -14.36 1.88 15.16
N LEU A 113 -14.03 0.71 14.61
CA LEU A 113 -14.43 0.30 13.25
C LEU A 113 -15.97 0.27 13.10
N LYS A 114 -16.69 -0.27 14.08
CA LYS A 114 -18.16 -0.37 14.07
C LYS A 114 -18.87 0.99 14.01
N LYS A 115 -18.19 2.08 14.40
CA LYS A 115 -18.76 3.44 14.45
C LYS A 115 -18.51 4.23 13.17
N LEU A 116 -17.75 3.69 12.22
CA LEU A 116 -17.47 4.33 10.95
C LEU A 116 -18.47 3.87 9.89
N ASP A 117 -18.91 4.80 9.04
CA ASP A 117 -19.80 4.51 7.93
C ASP A 117 -19.32 5.21 6.64
N PRO A 118 -18.97 4.46 5.57
CA PRO A 118 -18.82 3.00 5.56
C PRO A 118 -17.64 2.51 6.40
N ILE A 119 -17.73 1.27 6.88
CA ILE A 119 -16.66 0.64 7.66
C ILE A 119 -15.44 0.41 6.73
N PRO A 120 -14.22 0.84 7.12
CA PRO A 120 -13.04 0.68 6.28
C PRO A 120 -12.59 -0.78 6.19
N SER A 121 -11.90 -1.10 5.11
CA SER A 121 -11.20 -2.38 4.97
C SER A 121 -10.07 -2.52 6.00
N VAL A 122 -9.72 -3.76 6.35
CA VAL A 122 -8.68 -4.04 7.35
C VAL A 122 -7.53 -4.80 6.70
N TYR A 123 -6.30 -4.39 7.00
CA TYR A 123 -5.09 -5.07 6.54
C TYR A 123 -4.20 -5.39 7.73
N PHE A 124 -3.93 -6.67 7.94
CA PHE A 124 -2.99 -7.17 8.94
C PHE A 124 -1.58 -7.26 8.33
N GLY A 125 -0.65 -6.49 8.87
CA GLY A 125 0.71 -6.38 8.33
C GLY A 125 1.70 -5.80 9.32
N GLY A 126 2.81 -5.31 8.79
CA GLY A 126 3.79 -4.51 9.52
C GLY A 126 5.19 -5.03 9.40
N ILE A 127 6.03 -4.59 10.32
CA ILE A 127 7.46 -4.91 10.23
C ILE A 127 7.72 -6.37 10.69
N GLY A 128 6.90 -6.87 11.62
CA GLY A 128 6.93 -8.26 12.07
C GLY A 128 6.24 -9.26 11.12
N GLU A 129 6.11 -10.50 11.57
CA GLU A 129 5.25 -11.51 10.92
C GLU A 129 3.89 -11.51 11.64
N PRO A 130 2.80 -11.04 11.01
CA PRO A 130 1.50 -10.95 11.68
C PRO A 130 1.02 -12.30 12.23
N LEU A 131 1.28 -13.42 11.55
CA LEU A 131 0.89 -14.76 12.01
C LEU A 131 1.71 -15.26 13.21
N PHE A 132 2.75 -14.54 13.63
CA PHE A 132 3.53 -14.84 14.84
C PHE A 132 2.85 -14.34 16.13
N HIS A 133 1.75 -13.59 16.00
CA HIS A 133 0.84 -13.28 17.08
C HIS A 133 -0.27 -14.36 17.17
N PRO A 134 -0.52 -14.96 18.35
CA PRO A 134 -1.41 -16.13 18.46
C PRO A 134 -2.88 -15.84 18.12
N LYS A 135 -3.31 -14.57 18.26
CA LYS A 135 -4.70 -14.14 18.05
C LYS A 135 -4.98 -13.60 16.63
N THR A 136 -3.99 -13.43 15.77
CA THR A 136 -4.16 -12.74 14.47
C THR A 136 -5.27 -13.35 13.62
N ILE A 137 -5.40 -14.68 13.59
CA ILE A 137 -6.45 -15.33 12.78
C ILE A 137 -7.83 -15.14 13.39
N ASP A 138 -7.94 -15.10 14.72
CA ASP A 138 -9.21 -14.85 15.41
C ASP A 138 -9.66 -13.40 15.18
N TRP A 139 -8.71 -12.47 15.21
CA TRP A 139 -8.92 -11.06 14.87
C TRP A 139 -9.27 -10.83 13.39
N ILE A 140 -8.74 -11.62 12.47
CA ILE A 140 -9.18 -11.63 11.06
C ILE A 140 -10.66 -12.02 10.98
N ALA A 141 -11.08 -13.08 11.68
CA ALA A 141 -12.47 -13.51 11.70
C ALA A 141 -13.39 -12.43 12.33
N GLU A 142 -12.93 -11.80 13.41
CA GLU A 142 -13.66 -10.71 14.08
C GLU A 142 -13.83 -9.49 13.17
N ALA A 143 -12.75 -9.02 12.53
CA ALA A 143 -12.81 -7.96 11.53
C ALA A 143 -13.73 -8.34 10.36
N LYS A 144 -13.66 -9.60 9.89
CA LYS A 144 -14.48 -10.08 8.78
C LYS A 144 -15.97 -10.12 9.13
N SER A 145 -16.32 -10.32 10.40
CA SER A 145 -17.71 -10.30 10.87
C SER A 145 -18.41 -8.95 10.67
N LEU A 146 -17.65 -7.86 10.48
CA LEU A 146 -18.17 -6.54 10.11
C LEU A 146 -18.56 -6.43 8.62
N GLY A 147 -18.38 -7.49 7.83
CA GLY A 147 -18.71 -7.50 6.41
C GLY A 147 -17.71 -6.80 5.50
N VAL A 148 -16.54 -6.40 6.03
CA VAL A 148 -15.50 -5.68 5.27
C VAL A 148 -14.52 -6.60 4.57
N LYS A 149 -13.70 -6.01 3.68
CA LYS A 149 -12.55 -6.68 3.09
C LYS A 149 -11.44 -6.80 4.14
N VAL A 150 -10.89 -8.01 4.32
CA VAL A 150 -9.76 -8.27 5.20
C VAL A 150 -8.59 -8.87 4.43
N GLU A 151 -7.42 -8.26 4.58
CA GLU A 151 -6.18 -8.67 3.94
C GLU A 151 -5.10 -9.00 4.98
N LEU A 152 -4.17 -9.87 4.61
CA LEU A 152 -3.05 -10.27 5.45
C LEU A 152 -1.80 -10.42 4.58
N ILE A 153 -0.66 -9.91 5.05
CA ILE A 153 0.65 -10.26 4.49
C ILE A 153 1.41 -11.21 5.41
N THR A 154 2.10 -12.19 4.83
CA THR A 154 2.95 -13.15 5.55
C THR A 154 4.21 -13.47 4.76
N ASN A 155 5.26 -13.90 5.47
CA ASN A 155 6.45 -14.52 4.90
C ASN A 155 6.19 -15.98 4.42
N GLY A 156 5.07 -16.58 4.81
CA GLY A 156 4.63 -17.90 4.35
C GLY A 156 5.30 -19.12 4.99
N THR A 157 6.26 -18.96 5.91
CA THR A 157 6.98 -20.10 6.53
C THR A 157 6.07 -20.94 7.42
N ILE A 158 5.13 -20.30 8.13
CA ILE A 158 4.21 -20.95 9.08
C ILE A 158 2.82 -21.21 8.49
N LEU A 159 2.66 -21.11 7.17
CA LEU A 159 1.42 -21.40 6.44
C LEU A 159 1.18 -22.92 6.34
N THR A 160 1.17 -23.59 7.49
CA THR A 160 0.85 -25.01 7.69
C THR A 160 -0.57 -25.32 7.21
N GLU A 161 -0.93 -26.59 7.12
CA GLU A 161 -2.31 -27.00 6.77
C GLU A 161 -3.33 -26.43 7.75
N LYS A 162 -3.08 -26.57 9.06
CA LYS A 162 -3.93 -26.02 10.12
C LYS A 162 -4.10 -24.50 10.01
N ILE A 163 -3.01 -23.77 9.80
CA ILE A 163 -3.05 -22.30 9.65
C ILE A 163 -3.77 -21.90 8.36
N SER A 164 -3.50 -22.60 7.26
CA SER A 164 -4.17 -22.40 5.98
C SER A 164 -5.69 -22.56 6.11
N GLN A 165 -6.14 -23.64 6.76
CA GLN A 165 -7.56 -23.90 6.98
C GLN A 165 -8.19 -22.81 7.84
N ARG A 166 -7.56 -22.43 8.96
CA ARG A 166 -8.06 -21.35 9.82
C ARG A 166 -8.19 -20.01 9.09
N LEU A 167 -7.25 -19.67 8.20
CA LEU A 167 -7.34 -18.43 7.40
C LEU A 167 -8.48 -18.47 6.39
N ILE A 168 -8.73 -19.62 5.77
CA ILE A 168 -9.86 -19.83 4.85
C ILE A 168 -11.19 -19.73 5.63
N ASP A 169 -11.29 -20.42 6.77
CA ASP A 169 -12.48 -20.45 7.63
C ASP A 169 -12.79 -19.08 8.24
N ALA A 170 -11.76 -18.29 8.56
CA ALA A 170 -11.89 -16.91 9.04
C ALA A 170 -12.43 -15.95 7.95
N GLY A 171 -12.55 -16.39 6.70
CA GLY A 171 -13.10 -15.59 5.60
C GLY A 171 -12.15 -14.52 5.07
N LEU A 172 -10.83 -14.72 5.18
CA LEU A 172 -9.81 -13.81 4.63
C LEU A 172 -10.05 -13.53 3.13
N ASP A 173 -9.94 -12.28 2.69
CA ASP A 173 -10.19 -11.93 1.29
C ASP A 173 -8.96 -12.02 0.40
N VAL A 174 -7.80 -11.62 0.93
CA VAL A 174 -6.52 -11.62 0.23
C VAL A 174 -5.39 -12.04 1.17
N LEU A 175 -4.64 -13.05 0.75
CA LEU A 175 -3.37 -13.42 1.36
C LEU A 175 -2.22 -12.95 0.47
N TRP A 176 -1.49 -11.95 0.94
CA TRP A 176 -0.23 -11.52 0.37
C TRP A 176 0.91 -12.37 0.91
N ILE A 177 1.75 -12.89 0.01
CA ILE A 177 2.91 -13.68 0.38
C ILE A 177 4.14 -12.99 -0.18
N SER A 178 5.09 -12.74 0.70
CA SER A 178 6.34 -12.11 0.28
C SER A 178 7.29 -13.16 -0.30
N ILE A 179 7.66 -12.99 -1.58
CA ILE A 179 8.57 -13.88 -2.31
C ILE A 179 9.55 -13.00 -3.08
N ASP A 180 10.82 -12.97 -2.66
CA ASP A 180 11.85 -12.09 -3.23
C ASP A 180 12.87 -12.82 -4.11
N GLY A 181 12.55 -14.05 -4.53
CA GLY A 181 13.40 -14.88 -5.38
C GLY A 181 12.67 -16.16 -5.79
N ALA A 182 13.05 -16.73 -6.92
CA ALA A 182 12.48 -17.98 -7.43
C ALA A 182 13.47 -19.16 -7.36
N GLU A 183 14.73 -18.87 -7.03
CA GLU A 183 15.80 -19.85 -6.85
C GLU A 183 16.31 -19.85 -5.40
N PRO A 184 16.67 -21.00 -4.82
CA PRO A 184 17.13 -21.08 -3.43
C PRO A 184 18.30 -20.15 -3.12
N GLU A 185 19.23 -19.99 -4.08
CA GLU A 185 20.44 -19.18 -3.94
C GLU A 185 20.09 -17.69 -3.82
N THR A 186 19.34 -17.15 -4.78
CA THR A 186 18.91 -15.74 -4.79
C THR A 186 17.95 -15.43 -3.63
N TYR A 187 17.13 -16.40 -3.21
CA TYR A 187 16.20 -16.22 -2.10
C TYR A 187 16.91 -16.16 -0.75
N ALA A 188 17.87 -17.06 -0.52
CA ALA A 188 18.66 -17.10 0.72
C ALA A 188 19.48 -15.81 0.91
N ASP A 189 19.93 -15.21 -0.19
CA ASP A 189 20.68 -13.95 -0.20
C ASP A 189 19.85 -12.72 0.22
N VAL A 190 18.52 -12.84 0.23
CA VAL A 190 17.59 -11.74 0.58
C VAL A 190 16.86 -12.02 1.88
N ARG A 191 16.32 -13.23 2.01
CA ARG A 191 15.66 -13.72 3.20
C ARG A 191 16.57 -14.80 3.76
N MET A 192 17.30 -14.49 4.82
CA MET A 192 18.22 -15.41 5.48
C MET A 192 17.53 -16.76 5.74
N GLY A 193 17.75 -17.76 4.88
CA GLY A 193 17.25 -19.12 5.07
C GLY A 193 16.71 -19.83 3.82
N ALA A 194 17.06 -21.12 3.74
CA ALA A 194 16.66 -22.13 2.77
C ALA A 194 15.14 -22.48 2.75
N GLU A 195 14.28 -21.53 3.10
CA GLU A 195 12.84 -21.75 3.29
C GLU A 195 12.03 -21.68 1.99
N LEU A 196 12.61 -21.22 0.87
CA LEU A 196 11.85 -21.10 -0.39
C LEU A 196 11.12 -22.40 -0.76
N PRO A 197 11.74 -23.59 -0.78
CA PRO A 197 11.02 -24.84 -1.07
C PRO A 197 9.84 -25.10 -0.11
N ASN A 198 10.00 -24.77 1.17
CA ASN A 198 8.96 -24.91 2.19
C ASN A 198 7.82 -23.90 1.96
N ILE A 199 8.13 -22.64 1.69
CA ILE A 199 7.17 -21.58 1.37
C ILE A 199 6.39 -21.93 0.10
N LEU A 200 7.07 -22.42 -0.94
CA LEU A 200 6.41 -22.87 -2.18
C LEU A 200 5.50 -24.08 -1.92
N LYS A 201 5.92 -25.03 -1.08
CA LYS A 201 5.10 -26.17 -0.67
C LYS A 201 3.87 -25.71 0.10
N ASN A 202 4.03 -24.77 1.04
CA ASN A 202 2.96 -24.19 1.83
C ASN A 202 1.96 -23.43 0.94
N LEU A 203 2.45 -22.60 0.03
CA LEU A 203 1.65 -21.83 -0.91
C LEU A 203 0.88 -22.74 -1.87
N LYS A 204 1.52 -23.77 -2.44
CA LYS A 204 0.84 -24.77 -3.28
C LYS A 204 -0.22 -25.55 -2.50
N ARG A 205 0.02 -25.85 -1.22
CA ARG A 205 -1.01 -26.46 -0.34
C ARG A 205 -2.17 -25.49 -0.13
N PHE A 206 -1.91 -24.27 0.31
CA PHE A 206 -2.93 -23.24 0.50
C PHE A 206 -3.78 -23.05 -0.76
N ALA A 207 -3.12 -22.92 -1.92
CA ALA A 207 -3.79 -22.75 -3.21
C ALA A 207 -4.76 -23.88 -3.56
N ARG A 208 -4.45 -25.13 -3.17
CA ARG A 208 -5.31 -26.32 -3.34
C ARG A 208 -6.44 -26.43 -2.32
N MET A 209 -6.25 -25.89 -1.12
CA MET A 209 -7.26 -25.91 -0.05
C MET A 209 -8.38 -24.90 -0.26
N ARG A 210 -8.15 -23.85 -1.07
CA ARG A 210 -9.18 -22.85 -1.36
C ARG A 210 -10.39 -23.48 -2.07
N PRO A 211 -11.62 -22.99 -1.82
CA PRO A 211 -12.83 -23.49 -2.47
C PRO A 211 -12.77 -23.44 -4.00
N PRO A 212 -13.35 -24.42 -4.72
CA PRO A 212 -13.30 -24.50 -6.17
C PRO A 212 -14.31 -23.54 -6.83
N HIS A 213 -14.03 -22.24 -6.77
CA HIS A 213 -14.80 -21.19 -7.45
C HIS A 213 -13.99 -20.50 -8.54
N HIS A 214 -14.67 -19.77 -9.44
CA HIS A 214 -14.03 -19.02 -10.52
C HIS A 214 -13.06 -17.95 -9.99
N TYR A 215 -13.33 -17.41 -8.79
CA TYR A 215 -12.41 -16.57 -8.00
C TYR A 215 -12.32 -17.11 -6.57
N PRO A 216 -11.41 -18.06 -6.31
CA PRO A 216 -11.30 -18.68 -5.00
C PRO A 216 -10.80 -17.68 -3.97
N LYS A 217 -11.49 -17.61 -2.83
CA LYS A 217 -11.06 -16.84 -1.66
C LYS A 217 -10.34 -17.76 -0.66
N PRO A 218 -9.30 -17.30 0.04
CA PRO A 218 -8.65 -15.99 -0.12
C PRO A 218 -7.94 -15.88 -1.49
N GLU A 219 -8.01 -14.70 -2.10
CA GLU A 219 -7.20 -14.39 -3.29
C GLU A 219 -5.72 -14.39 -2.90
N ILE A 220 -4.82 -14.71 -3.83
CA ILE A 220 -3.38 -14.72 -3.56
C ILE A 220 -2.76 -13.49 -4.21
N GLY A 221 -2.01 -12.73 -3.42
CA GLY A 221 -1.10 -11.70 -3.88
C GLY A 221 0.36 -12.10 -3.64
N ILE A 222 1.26 -11.73 -4.54
CA ILE A 222 2.70 -11.90 -4.36
C ILE A 222 3.34 -10.53 -4.18
N ALA A 223 4.10 -10.33 -3.11
CA ALA A 223 4.91 -9.14 -2.88
C ALA A 223 6.39 -9.45 -3.13
N PHE A 224 7.08 -8.60 -3.90
CA PHE A 224 8.48 -8.77 -4.28
C PHE A 224 9.24 -7.46 -4.06
N VAL A 225 10.32 -7.50 -3.27
CA VAL A 225 11.25 -6.40 -3.07
C VAL A 225 12.38 -6.50 -4.10
N ALA A 226 12.39 -5.57 -5.04
CA ALA A 226 13.30 -5.53 -6.17
C ALA A 226 14.65 -4.90 -5.82
N MET A 227 15.71 -5.62 -6.18
CA MET A 227 17.12 -5.28 -6.00
C MET A 227 17.92 -5.71 -7.23
N LYS A 228 19.13 -5.15 -7.40
CA LYS A 228 20.06 -5.59 -8.45
C LYS A 228 20.30 -7.10 -8.41
N ARG A 229 20.46 -7.66 -7.21
CA ARG A 229 20.74 -9.09 -7.01
C ARG A 229 19.59 -10.04 -7.35
N ASN A 230 18.33 -9.59 -7.35
CA ASN A 230 17.17 -10.48 -7.54
C ASN A 230 16.22 -10.09 -8.67
N ILE A 231 16.36 -8.91 -9.30
CA ILE A 231 15.41 -8.45 -10.33
C ILE A 231 15.27 -9.42 -11.52
N ALA A 232 16.33 -10.17 -11.84
CA ALA A 232 16.32 -11.19 -12.87
C ALA A 232 15.35 -12.36 -12.57
N ASP A 233 14.97 -12.57 -11.31
CA ASP A 233 14.03 -13.60 -10.89
C ASP A 233 12.56 -13.17 -11.01
N LEU A 234 12.26 -11.88 -11.17
CA LEU A 234 10.88 -11.39 -11.24
C LEU A 234 10.03 -12.14 -12.30
N PRO A 235 10.51 -12.41 -13.54
CA PRO A 235 9.76 -13.22 -14.50
C PRO A 235 9.44 -14.64 -13.99
N LYS A 236 10.37 -15.26 -13.26
CA LYS A 236 10.19 -16.59 -12.66
C LYS A 236 9.19 -16.53 -11.50
N VAL A 237 9.25 -15.48 -10.66
CA VAL A 237 8.29 -15.23 -9.57
C VAL A 237 6.88 -15.02 -10.14
N ILE A 238 6.73 -14.28 -11.25
CA ILE A 238 5.44 -14.13 -11.94
C ILE A 238 4.92 -15.49 -12.44
N LYS A 239 5.78 -16.30 -13.07
CA LYS A 239 5.41 -17.66 -13.52
C LYS A 239 4.99 -18.56 -12.34
N LEU A 240 5.70 -18.47 -11.23
CA LEU A 240 5.35 -19.15 -9.99
C LEU A 240 3.98 -18.70 -9.47
N GLY A 241 3.74 -17.39 -9.34
CA GLY A 241 2.46 -16.85 -8.91
C GLY A 241 1.31 -17.32 -9.81
N LYS A 242 1.51 -17.33 -11.14
CA LYS A 242 0.54 -17.89 -12.10
C LYS A 242 0.24 -19.37 -11.83
N SER A 243 1.25 -20.18 -11.49
CA SER A 243 1.05 -21.61 -11.18
C SER A 243 0.15 -21.87 -9.96
N VAL A 244 0.02 -20.89 -9.07
CA VAL A 244 -0.86 -20.95 -7.89
C VAL A 244 -2.09 -20.05 -8.02
N LYS A 245 -2.35 -19.52 -9.23
CA LYS A 245 -3.46 -18.59 -9.53
C LYS A 245 -3.42 -17.35 -8.64
N ALA A 246 -2.24 -16.76 -8.44
CA ALA A 246 -2.10 -15.44 -7.86
C ALA A 246 -2.82 -14.41 -8.74
N LYS A 247 -3.61 -13.54 -8.10
CA LYS A 247 -4.39 -12.48 -8.76
C LYS A 247 -3.62 -11.16 -8.78
N TYR A 248 -2.81 -10.92 -7.75
CA TYR A 248 -2.09 -9.67 -7.57
C TYR A 248 -0.58 -9.89 -7.49
N PHE A 249 0.19 -8.93 -8.01
CA PHE A 249 1.63 -8.85 -7.88
C PHE A 249 1.98 -7.41 -7.49
N SER A 250 2.72 -7.24 -6.41
CA SER A 250 3.23 -5.95 -5.95
C SER A 250 4.75 -6.01 -5.97
N VAL A 251 5.37 -5.05 -6.67
CA VAL A 251 6.83 -4.94 -6.78
C VAL A 251 7.21 -3.61 -6.15
N SER A 252 7.98 -3.68 -5.06
CA SER A 252 8.54 -2.50 -4.41
C SER A 252 10.03 -2.45 -4.66
N ASN A 253 10.62 -1.27 -4.86
CA ASN A 253 12.06 -1.16 -4.74
C ASN A 253 12.51 -1.38 -3.28
N LEU A 254 13.74 -1.85 -3.13
CA LEU A 254 14.46 -1.87 -1.86
C LEU A 254 14.56 -0.45 -1.28
N GLN A 255 14.22 -0.29 0.01
CA GLN A 255 14.74 0.81 0.81
C GLN A 255 16.00 0.34 1.54
N PRO A 256 17.17 0.94 1.30
CA PRO A 256 18.37 0.55 2.02
C PRO A 256 18.22 0.84 3.52
N ALA A 257 18.22 -0.21 4.33
CA ALA A 257 18.19 -0.11 5.80
C ALA A 257 19.60 0.07 6.38
N THR A 258 20.62 -0.38 5.65
CA THR A 258 22.05 -0.26 5.98
C THR A 258 22.81 0.40 4.82
N ALA A 259 24.03 0.89 5.10
CA ALA A 259 24.80 1.67 4.14
C ALA A 259 25.19 0.87 2.89
N ASP A 260 25.55 -0.40 3.07
CA ASP A 260 25.98 -1.35 2.03
C ASP A 260 24.84 -1.72 1.06
N MET A 261 23.60 -1.76 1.55
CA MET A 261 22.43 -2.06 0.72
C MET A 261 22.14 -1.00 -0.35
N GLN A 262 22.72 0.18 -0.24
CA GLN A 262 22.58 1.23 -1.26
C GLN A 262 23.08 0.78 -2.63
N ASP A 263 24.05 -0.12 -2.68
CA ASP A 263 24.60 -0.62 -3.94
C ASP A 263 23.63 -1.56 -4.67
N ASP A 264 22.61 -2.09 -3.98
CA ASP A 264 21.60 -2.97 -4.56
C ASP A 264 20.35 -2.28 -5.09
N ARG A 265 20.26 -0.95 -4.96
CA ARG A 265 19.10 -0.19 -5.44
C ARG A 265 18.98 -0.19 -6.97
N LEU A 266 17.76 -0.17 -7.48
CA LEU A 266 17.47 -0.11 -8.92
C LEU A 266 17.12 1.30 -9.43
N TYR A 267 17.17 2.32 -8.57
CA TYR A 267 16.61 3.65 -8.84
C TYR A 267 17.62 4.80 -8.69
N THR A 268 18.93 4.52 -8.82
CA THR A 268 19.99 5.55 -8.71
C THR A 268 19.78 6.70 -9.71
N GLN A 269 19.46 6.36 -10.97
CA GLN A 269 19.22 7.36 -12.01
C GLN A 269 17.78 7.87 -12.01
N THR A 270 16.81 7.04 -11.64
CA THR A 270 15.38 7.39 -11.58
C THR A 270 15.14 8.63 -10.72
N MET A 271 15.85 8.73 -9.58
CA MET A 271 15.80 9.88 -8.67
C MET A 271 16.32 11.21 -9.26
N HIS A 272 16.86 11.23 -10.47
CA HIS A 272 17.35 12.47 -11.10
C HIS A 272 16.86 12.60 -12.56
N ASN A 273 15.99 11.69 -13.00
CA ASN A 273 15.63 11.56 -14.40
C ASN A 273 14.40 12.42 -14.72
N ILE A 274 14.60 13.35 -15.66
CA ILE A 274 13.60 14.33 -16.12
C ILE A 274 12.36 13.63 -16.72
N ALA A 275 12.50 12.40 -17.23
CA ALA A 275 11.39 11.60 -17.76
C ALA A 275 10.27 11.35 -16.74
N TYR A 276 10.60 11.39 -15.46
CA TYR A 276 9.63 11.24 -14.38
C TYR A 276 9.05 12.59 -13.93
N MET A 277 9.66 13.73 -14.26
CA MET A 277 9.12 15.03 -13.87
C MET A 277 7.94 15.46 -14.75
N GLN A 278 6.88 15.97 -14.11
CA GLN A 278 5.80 16.64 -14.81
C GLN A 278 6.04 18.14 -14.83
N ALA A 279 6.58 18.66 -15.95
CA ALA A 279 6.66 20.10 -16.18
C ALA A 279 6.11 20.46 -17.57
N PRO A 280 5.33 21.56 -17.68
CA PRO A 280 4.74 22.00 -18.95
C PRO A 280 5.76 22.24 -20.06
N ASN A 281 6.96 22.68 -19.69
CA ASN A 281 8.01 23.08 -20.62
C ASN A 281 8.97 21.95 -21.00
N LEU A 282 8.75 20.73 -20.49
CA LEU A 282 9.58 19.58 -20.84
C LEU A 282 9.09 18.96 -22.15
N PRO A 283 10.01 18.53 -23.04
CA PRO A 283 9.65 17.83 -24.25
C PRO A 283 8.94 16.50 -23.92
N ARG A 284 7.86 16.23 -24.66
CA ARG A 284 6.99 15.06 -24.45
C ARG A 284 7.07 14.11 -25.64
N LEU A 285 7.17 12.82 -25.35
CA LEU A 285 7.08 11.74 -26.33
C LEU A 285 5.85 10.88 -26.02
N SER A 286 5.02 10.64 -27.05
CA SER A 286 3.84 9.78 -26.95
C SER A 286 4.03 8.55 -27.83
N LEU A 287 4.10 7.37 -27.20
CA LEU A 287 4.29 6.09 -27.86
C LEU A 287 2.95 5.33 -27.94
N PRO A 288 2.61 4.75 -29.11
CA PRO A 288 1.48 3.84 -29.23
C PRO A 288 1.79 2.49 -28.57
N LYS A 289 0.78 1.63 -28.43
CA LYS A 289 1.00 0.22 -28.09
C LYS A 289 1.80 -0.45 -29.20
N MET A 290 2.84 -1.18 -28.82
CA MET A 290 3.63 -2.02 -29.72
C MET A 290 4.16 -3.22 -28.94
N ASP A 291 4.54 -4.26 -29.66
CA ASP A 291 5.13 -5.45 -29.06
C ASP A 291 6.48 -5.11 -28.42
N PHE A 292 6.78 -5.74 -27.28
CA PHE A 292 8.11 -5.74 -26.68
C PHE A 292 8.82 -7.02 -27.09
N ASN A 293 9.55 -6.97 -28.21
CA ASN A 293 10.23 -8.12 -28.81
C ASN A 293 11.64 -7.73 -29.27
N GLU A 294 12.36 -8.64 -29.90
CA GLU A 294 13.74 -8.39 -30.35
C GLU A 294 13.86 -7.19 -31.30
N SER A 295 12.84 -6.93 -32.13
CA SER A 295 12.82 -5.82 -33.09
C SER A 295 12.59 -4.46 -32.44
N THR A 296 11.90 -4.40 -31.29
CA THR A 296 11.57 -3.14 -30.61
C THR A 296 12.38 -2.90 -29.35
N ARG A 297 12.98 -3.94 -28.77
CA ARG A 297 13.65 -3.90 -27.45
C ARG A 297 14.70 -2.80 -27.35
N GLU A 298 15.62 -2.72 -28.30
CA GLU A 298 16.74 -1.77 -28.26
C GLU A 298 16.24 -0.33 -28.44
N ALA A 299 15.42 -0.07 -29.46
CA ALA A 299 14.84 1.24 -29.71
C ALA A 299 14.00 1.73 -28.51
N LEU A 300 13.16 0.86 -27.93
CA LEU A 300 12.36 1.20 -26.74
C LEU A 300 13.25 1.44 -25.52
N PHE A 301 14.29 0.62 -25.32
CA PHE A 301 15.23 0.81 -24.23
C PHE A 301 15.93 2.17 -24.31
N GLU A 302 16.48 2.55 -25.47
CA GLU A 302 17.09 3.86 -25.67
C GLU A 302 16.08 5.00 -25.50
N THR A 303 14.88 4.82 -26.07
CA THR A 303 13.79 5.79 -25.97
C THR A 303 13.41 6.06 -24.52
N PHE A 304 13.23 5.03 -23.70
CA PHE A 304 12.89 5.19 -22.28
C PHE A 304 14.01 5.82 -21.44
N ASN A 305 15.24 5.84 -21.96
CA ASN A 305 16.38 6.50 -21.32
C ASN A 305 16.68 7.91 -21.90
N SER A 306 15.88 8.41 -22.84
CA SER A 306 16.08 9.67 -23.56
C SER A 306 15.94 10.96 -22.73
N GLN A 307 15.57 10.87 -21.44
CA GLN A 307 15.26 12.01 -20.57
C GLN A 307 14.07 12.87 -21.04
N LEU A 308 13.22 12.34 -21.92
CA LEU A 308 11.95 12.97 -22.32
C LEU A 308 10.81 12.51 -21.40
N ASN A 309 9.78 13.34 -21.21
CA ASN A 309 8.56 12.90 -20.53
C ASN A 309 7.79 11.94 -21.47
N ILE A 310 7.71 10.65 -21.11
CA ILE A 310 7.17 9.61 -21.99
C ILE A 310 5.78 9.18 -21.54
N SER A 311 4.87 9.09 -22.50
CA SER A 311 3.61 8.37 -22.35
C SER A 311 3.58 7.14 -23.26
N PHE A 312 3.04 6.03 -22.75
CA PHE A 312 2.87 4.80 -23.50
C PHE A 312 1.39 4.40 -23.48
N ALA A 313 0.79 4.32 -24.65
CA ALA A 313 -0.63 4.03 -24.81
C ALA A 313 -1.55 4.96 -23.99
N GLY A 314 -1.20 6.26 -23.91
CA GLY A 314 -1.93 7.27 -23.16
C GLY A 314 -1.63 7.31 -21.65
N ASN A 315 -0.73 6.47 -21.14
CA ASN A 315 -0.35 6.46 -19.72
C ASN A 315 1.02 7.14 -19.54
N ASN A 316 1.06 8.20 -18.74
CA ASN A 316 2.30 8.92 -18.42
C ASN A 316 3.13 8.15 -17.38
N TRP A 317 4.43 7.97 -17.64
CA TRP A 317 5.33 7.24 -16.75
C TRP A 317 5.76 8.05 -15.51
N GLY A 318 5.71 9.38 -15.57
CA GLY A 318 6.05 10.29 -14.48
C GLY A 318 4.87 10.66 -13.57
N GLY A 319 3.71 10.02 -13.71
CA GLY A 319 2.47 10.42 -13.04
C GLY A 319 2.36 10.18 -11.53
N ALA A 320 3.39 9.63 -10.88
CA ALA A 320 3.36 9.24 -9.47
C ALA A 320 4.47 9.92 -8.63
N ASN A 321 4.91 11.11 -9.02
CA ASN A 321 5.83 11.92 -8.21
C ASN A 321 5.03 12.92 -7.38
N ASP A 322 5.47 13.14 -6.14
CA ASP A 322 4.82 14.04 -5.17
C ASP A 322 3.37 13.63 -4.83
N VAL A 323 3.09 12.32 -4.79
CA VAL A 323 1.77 11.77 -4.46
C VAL A 323 1.86 10.79 -3.29
N CYS A 324 1.29 11.15 -2.15
CA CYS A 324 1.24 10.26 -0.99
C CYS A 324 0.11 9.22 -1.10
N ASN A 325 0.44 8.01 -1.55
CA ASN A 325 -0.53 6.92 -1.71
C ASN A 325 -1.31 6.56 -0.43
N PHE A 326 -0.76 6.79 0.76
CA PHE A 326 -1.47 6.59 2.02
C PHE A 326 -2.62 7.58 2.22
N VAL A 327 -2.40 8.84 1.85
CA VAL A 327 -3.44 9.88 1.92
C VAL A 327 -4.45 9.70 0.80
N GLU A 328 -4.00 9.48 -0.44
CA GLU A 328 -4.87 9.24 -1.60
C GLU A 328 -5.80 8.03 -1.38
N SER A 329 -5.26 6.98 -0.75
CA SER A 329 -6.04 5.79 -0.42
C SER A 329 -6.91 5.98 0.82
N GLY A 330 -6.77 7.08 1.57
CA GLY A 330 -7.49 7.29 2.82
C GLY A 330 -7.18 6.20 3.83
N THR A 331 -5.89 6.02 4.15
CA THR A 331 -5.43 4.95 5.04
C THR A 331 -5.01 5.47 6.42
N MET A 332 -5.23 4.66 7.45
CA MET A 332 -4.69 4.86 8.79
C MET A 332 -3.87 3.63 9.19
N THR A 333 -2.84 3.81 10.01
CA THR A 333 -2.04 2.70 10.55
C THR A 333 -2.08 2.68 12.08
N ILE A 334 -2.13 1.47 12.66
CA ILE A 334 -2.22 1.24 14.10
C ILE A 334 -1.12 0.25 14.49
N ALA A 335 -0.19 0.70 15.34
CA ALA A 335 0.90 -0.10 15.86
C ALA A 335 0.41 -1.13 16.89
N TRP A 336 1.25 -2.12 17.20
CA TRP A 336 0.95 -3.11 18.23
C TRP A 336 0.70 -2.48 19.62
N THR A 337 1.20 -1.27 19.88
CA THR A 337 0.96 -0.49 21.10
C THR A 337 -0.41 0.20 21.14
N GLY A 338 -1.15 0.20 20.02
CA GLY A 338 -2.36 1.00 19.85
C GLY A 338 -2.11 2.42 19.34
N ASP A 339 -0.85 2.81 19.12
CA ASP A 339 -0.53 4.12 18.57
C ASP A 339 -0.98 4.23 17.12
N VAL A 340 -1.64 5.34 16.79
CA VAL A 340 -2.09 5.66 15.45
C VAL A 340 -1.06 6.55 14.76
N SER A 341 -0.68 6.16 13.55
CA SER A 341 0.24 6.91 12.69
C SER A 341 -0.35 7.10 11.28
N PRO A 342 0.10 8.11 10.51
CA PRO A 342 -0.42 8.36 9.16
C PRO A 342 -0.11 7.27 8.15
N CYS A 343 1.03 6.59 8.30
CA CYS A 343 1.51 5.63 7.34
C CYS A 343 2.54 4.68 7.97
N TRP A 344 2.78 3.57 7.30
CA TRP A 344 3.68 2.51 7.76
C TRP A 344 5.08 3.01 8.15
N PRO A 345 5.76 3.87 7.37
CA PRO A 345 7.09 4.35 7.73
C PRO A 345 7.12 5.21 8.98
N LEU A 346 5.99 5.81 9.38
CA LEU A 346 5.91 6.69 10.54
C LEU A 346 5.40 6.01 11.81
N MET A 347 5.05 4.72 11.74
CA MET A 347 4.70 3.93 12.92
C MET A 347 5.88 3.76 13.87
N HIS A 348 7.10 3.77 13.31
CA HIS A 348 8.32 3.38 14.00
C HIS A 348 9.49 4.27 13.58
N THR A 349 10.33 4.65 14.55
CA THR A 349 11.57 5.36 14.25
C THR A 349 12.56 4.40 13.60
N HIS A 350 13.02 4.70 12.40
CA HIS A 350 13.96 3.83 11.69
C HIS A 350 14.95 4.63 10.86
N THR A 351 16.12 4.03 10.66
CA THR A 351 17.16 4.55 9.78
C THR A 351 17.02 3.91 8.40
N SER A 352 17.14 4.73 7.38
CA SER A 352 17.31 4.32 5.98
C SER A 352 18.41 5.14 5.34
N TYR A 353 18.73 4.90 4.07
CA TYR A 353 19.74 5.68 3.36
C TYR A 353 19.19 6.35 2.11
N LEU A 354 19.57 7.61 1.93
CA LEU A 354 19.21 8.46 0.80
C LEU A 354 20.46 9.25 0.36
N HIS A 355 20.81 9.18 -0.93
CA HIS A 355 22.01 9.82 -1.50
C HIS A 355 23.34 9.55 -0.75
N GLY A 356 23.55 8.32 -0.26
CA GLY A 356 24.77 7.99 0.48
C GLY A 356 24.74 8.36 1.96
N LYS A 357 23.76 9.15 2.41
CA LYS A 357 23.60 9.59 3.79
C LYS A 357 22.58 8.75 4.54
N ALA A 358 22.82 8.57 5.83
CA ALA A 358 21.82 8.00 6.73
C ALA A 358 20.69 9.03 6.94
N ARG A 359 19.45 8.55 6.89
CA ARG A 359 18.24 9.32 7.13
C ARG A 359 17.40 8.65 8.19
N VAL A 360 17.11 9.36 9.28
CA VAL A 360 16.27 8.89 10.38
C VAL A 360 14.85 9.38 10.17
N ALA A 361 13.94 8.46 9.85
CA ALA A 361 12.51 8.74 9.89
C ALA A 361 12.03 8.54 11.34
N LYS A 362 11.70 9.63 12.03
CA LYS A 362 11.14 9.61 13.38
C LYS A 362 9.67 9.22 13.35
N LYS A 363 9.28 8.36 14.30
CA LYS A 363 7.90 7.97 14.58
C LYS A 363 7.03 9.21 14.76
N HIS A 364 5.81 9.19 14.19
CA HIS A 364 4.82 10.23 14.40
C HIS A 364 3.50 9.61 14.85
N VAL A 365 3.03 9.99 16.04
CA VAL A 365 1.82 9.48 16.68
C VAL A 365 0.77 10.57 16.69
N ILE A 366 -0.41 10.25 16.16
CA ILE A 366 -1.60 11.11 16.18
C ILE A 366 -2.33 10.96 17.52
N GLY A 367 -2.32 9.76 18.09
CA GLY A 367 -2.88 9.43 19.39
C GLY A 367 -2.94 7.91 19.58
N ASN A 368 -3.61 7.43 20.63
CA ASN A 368 -3.73 6.01 20.94
C ASN A 368 -5.20 5.57 20.98
N VAL A 369 -5.48 4.38 20.44
CA VAL A 369 -6.84 3.81 20.37
C VAL A 369 -7.45 3.45 21.73
N ALA A 370 -6.63 3.35 22.78
CA ALA A 370 -7.10 3.17 24.15
C ALA A 370 -7.68 4.47 24.75
N GLU A 371 -7.33 5.63 24.19
CA GLU A 371 -7.68 6.94 24.74
C GLU A 371 -8.77 7.66 23.92
N ARG A 372 -8.72 7.50 22.60
CA ARG A 372 -9.61 8.18 21.65
C ARG A 372 -10.17 7.19 20.63
N SER A 373 -11.40 7.43 20.19
CA SER A 373 -12.01 6.61 19.14
C SER A 373 -11.31 6.79 17.79
N LEU A 374 -11.42 5.80 16.89
CA LEU A 374 -10.83 5.90 15.54
C LEU A 374 -11.40 7.09 14.75
N SER A 375 -12.68 7.41 14.92
CA SER A 375 -13.28 8.59 14.27
C SER A 375 -12.69 9.89 14.82
N ASP A 376 -12.49 9.99 16.13
CA ASP A 376 -11.92 11.20 16.74
C ASP A 376 -10.47 11.39 16.33
N LEU A 377 -9.70 10.31 16.21
CA LEU A 377 -8.32 10.34 15.73
C LEU A 377 -8.27 10.68 14.23
N TRP A 378 -9.14 10.08 13.41
CA TRP A 378 -9.19 10.34 11.97
C TRP A 378 -9.69 11.74 11.62
N LEU A 379 -10.56 12.34 12.44
CA LEU A 379 -11.10 13.69 12.22
C LEU A 379 -10.40 14.75 13.06
N ASP A 380 -9.29 14.38 13.71
CA ASP A 380 -8.43 15.32 14.42
C ASP A 380 -8.00 16.45 13.48
N THR A 381 -8.20 17.70 13.91
CA THR A 381 -7.99 18.90 13.09
C THR A 381 -6.57 18.98 12.54
N ASP A 382 -5.56 18.66 13.35
CA ASP A 382 -4.16 18.74 12.94
C ASP A 382 -3.83 17.60 11.97
N TYR A 383 -4.42 16.42 12.18
CA TYR A 383 -4.23 15.30 11.26
C TYR A 383 -4.97 15.47 9.93
N VAL A 384 -6.15 16.12 9.92
CA VAL A 384 -6.83 16.54 8.68
C VAL A 384 -5.96 17.56 7.95
N ALA A 385 -5.50 18.61 8.64
CA ALA A 385 -4.64 19.64 8.05
C ALA A 385 -3.33 19.05 7.48
N TYR A 386 -2.73 18.07 8.16
CA TYR A 386 -1.58 17.32 7.66
C TYR A 386 -1.86 16.62 6.32
N ARG A 387 -2.98 15.93 6.21
CA ARG A 387 -3.35 15.22 4.96
C ARG A 387 -3.75 16.19 3.84
N GLU A 388 -4.47 17.27 4.16
CA GLU A 388 -4.75 18.36 3.20
C GLU A 388 -3.46 18.99 2.70
N ARG A 389 -2.46 19.18 3.57
CA ARG A 389 -1.15 19.68 3.17
C ARG A 389 -0.49 18.76 2.14
N LEU A 390 -0.51 17.45 2.35
CA LEU A 390 0.08 16.50 1.40
C LEU A 390 -0.64 16.44 0.04
N HIS A 391 -1.90 16.86 -0.04
CA HIS A 391 -2.62 16.99 -1.31
C HIS A 391 -2.33 18.29 -2.05
N ASN A 392 -1.99 19.36 -1.33
CA ASN A 392 -1.97 20.73 -1.84
C ASN A 392 -0.55 21.32 -1.98
N PHE A 393 0.47 20.75 -1.34
CA PHE A 393 1.80 21.36 -1.23
C PHE A 393 2.87 20.59 -2.01
N ALA A 394 3.90 21.33 -2.41
CA ALA A 394 5.11 20.75 -2.98
C ALA A 394 5.84 19.91 -1.93
N PHE A 395 6.25 18.71 -2.32
CA PHE A 395 7.20 17.94 -1.53
C PHE A 395 8.57 18.59 -1.74
N ALA A 396 9.32 18.82 -0.66
CA ALA A 396 10.69 19.29 -0.82
C ALA A 396 11.47 18.31 -1.70
N PRO A 397 12.34 18.77 -2.61
CA PRO A 397 12.98 17.92 -3.62
C PRO A 397 14.13 17.09 -3.03
N CYS A 398 14.03 16.64 -1.77
CA CYS A 398 15.09 15.95 -1.04
C CYS A 398 15.56 14.68 -1.75
N THR A 399 14.67 13.99 -2.46
CA THR A 399 14.98 12.79 -3.25
C THR A 399 15.72 13.05 -4.56
N PHE A 400 15.77 14.30 -5.02
CA PHE A 400 16.47 14.70 -6.25
C PHE A 400 17.69 15.60 -5.97
N CYS A 401 17.62 16.42 -4.91
CA CYS A 401 18.66 17.36 -4.51
C CYS A 401 19.72 16.70 -3.60
N GLY A 402 19.30 15.94 -2.59
CA GLY A 402 20.14 15.07 -1.76
C GLY A 402 21.30 15.68 -0.96
N GLY A 403 21.61 16.97 -1.13
CA GLY A 403 22.88 17.55 -0.71
C GLY A 403 22.89 18.31 0.62
N CYS A 404 21.81 18.30 1.41
CA CYS A 404 21.71 19.10 2.64
C CYS A 404 21.34 18.29 3.88
N ASP A 405 21.67 18.83 5.05
CA ASP A 405 21.48 18.16 6.34
C ASP A 405 20.00 18.10 6.76
N LEU A 406 19.15 18.99 6.21
CA LEU A 406 17.70 18.94 6.39
C LEU A 406 17.09 17.63 5.82
N SER A 407 17.80 16.94 4.92
CA SER A 407 17.36 15.65 4.37
C SER A 407 17.73 14.44 5.24
N GLU A 408 18.39 14.65 6.39
CA GLU A 408 18.81 13.56 7.29
C GLU A 408 17.70 13.16 8.27
N THR A 409 16.69 13.99 8.51
CA THR A 409 15.51 13.64 9.31
C THR A 409 14.20 14.04 8.62
N ASN A 410 13.07 13.62 9.17
CA ASN A 410 11.73 14.02 8.73
C ASN A 410 11.13 15.16 9.58
N GLU A 411 11.98 16.03 10.14
CA GLU A 411 11.55 17.13 11.04
C GLU A 411 11.32 18.46 10.35
N GLU A 412 12.17 18.80 9.38
CA GLU A 412 12.14 20.07 8.67
C GLU A 412 12.61 19.89 7.22
N ASP A 413 12.30 20.86 6.35
CA ASP A 413 12.77 20.86 4.97
C ASP A 413 13.10 22.26 4.43
N CYS A 414 13.73 22.28 3.25
CA CYS A 414 14.24 23.50 2.63
C CYS A 414 13.17 24.44 2.05
N ILE A 415 11.90 24.03 2.02
CA ILE A 415 10.79 24.86 1.52
C ILE A 415 9.98 25.46 2.68
N GLY A 416 10.47 25.31 3.92
CA GLY A 416 9.89 25.93 5.10
C GLY A 416 8.69 25.19 5.66
N ASN A 417 8.52 23.90 5.38
CA ASN A 417 7.54 23.10 6.12
C ASN A 417 8.07 22.90 7.55
N THR A 418 7.45 23.60 8.50
CA THR A 418 7.85 23.59 9.92
C THR A 418 7.02 22.64 10.78
N THR A 419 5.97 22.03 10.22
CA THR A 419 5.10 21.10 10.95
C THR A 419 5.52 19.66 10.72
N PHE A 420 6.15 19.07 11.74
CA PHE A 420 6.49 17.65 11.78
C PHE A 420 5.25 16.75 11.55
N PRO A 421 5.35 15.68 10.73
CA PRO A 421 6.51 15.26 9.93
C PRO A 421 6.52 15.91 8.54
N VAL A 422 7.73 16.13 8.02
CA VAL A 422 7.93 16.52 6.61
C VAL A 422 8.15 15.29 5.72
N CYS A 423 7.67 15.36 4.47
CA CYS A 423 7.64 14.20 3.57
C CYS A 423 8.53 14.33 2.32
N GLY A 424 9.35 15.38 2.20
CA GLY A 424 10.17 15.62 1.00
C GLY A 424 11.14 14.48 0.63
N GLY A 425 11.68 13.77 1.63
CA GLY A 425 12.55 12.59 1.42
C GLY A 425 11.81 11.26 1.29
N CYS A 426 10.48 11.26 1.12
CA CYS A 426 9.66 10.05 1.15
C CYS A 426 9.68 9.31 -0.20
N LEU A 427 10.33 8.14 -0.24
CA LEU A 427 10.39 7.32 -1.46
C LEU A 427 9.03 6.75 -1.90
N TRP A 428 8.05 6.63 -0.99
CA TRP A 428 6.67 6.27 -1.35
C TRP A 428 5.96 7.39 -2.10
N ALA A 429 6.17 8.63 -1.67
CA ALA A 429 5.55 9.80 -2.31
C ALA A 429 6.11 10.04 -3.72
N GLN A 430 7.33 9.56 -3.97
CA GLN A 430 7.97 9.58 -5.30
C GLN A 430 7.62 8.35 -6.16
N GLY A 431 6.75 7.46 -5.68
CA GLY A 431 6.38 6.24 -6.41
C GLY A 431 7.50 5.21 -6.56
N ILE A 432 8.66 5.43 -5.92
CA ILE A 432 9.83 4.53 -5.96
C ILE A 432 9.55 3.27 -5.13
N ILE A 433 8.96 3.43 -3.95
CA ILE A 433 8.60 2.35 -3.05
C ILE A 433 7.08 2.21 -3.01
N GLN A 434 6.60 0.97 -2.96
CA GLN A 434 5.17 0.67 -2.98
C GLN A 434 4.84 -0.41 -1.94
N CYS A 435 3.63 -0.32 -1.37
CA CYS A 435 3.11 -1.36 -0.48
C CYS A 435 1.87 -2.00 -1.12
N PRO A 436 1.63 -3.31 -0.90
CA PRO A 436 0.44 -4.01 -1.37
C PRO A 436 -0.92 -3.49 -0.85
#